data_AF-A0A1J4TNR9-F1
#
_entry.id   AF-A0A1J4TNR9-F1
#
_cell.length_a   1.000
_cell.length_b   1.000
_cell.length_c   1.000
_cell.angle_alpha   90.00
_cell.angle_beta   90.00
_cell.angle_gamma   90.00
#
_symmetry.space_group_name_H-M   'P 1'
#
loop_
_entity.id
_entity.type
_entity.pdbx_description
1 polymer ?
#
loop_
_entity_poly.entity_id
_entity_poly.type
_entity_poly.pdbx_seq_one_letter_code
_entity_poly.pdbx_strand_id
1 'polypeptide(L)'
;MTEKEMETEIRMSLTTLTRGIPEEIRSTKKRIEALWNKETKVFKKCAPIALEFLPKFDQIKKDENKAAFASGLSLFFLVLGDEYFDTLKNFSLKVIQHPNGSVREAIRKSADWLFISLSARAEPFLYPKTRSLTEKQKVVQAEAQKQYLNLAKEIELLIELYDKGDTRVQYIDEMKPSVNKSLQLFWSRLTESPVYRRILKQMRFQPYEIAKQRAEVEKELVVILEKSKSDYTLQDIQECIFHEDGKEALTDIISMFDTGQKMPSLDKILETVNDAWNLFPHKILGGLSPAEKFLEYKKTQQKNKNMVN
;
A
#
# COMPACT_ATOMS: atom_id res chain seq x y z
N MET A 1 19.36 -8.30 -31.91
CA MET A 1 18.01 -8.70 -32.38
C MET A 1 17.19 -7.45 -32.56
N THR A 2 16.42 -7.32 -33.64
CA THR A 2 15.56 -6.13 -33.86
C THR A 2 14.35 -6.14 -32.90
N GLU A 3 13.73 -4.98 -32.69
CA GLU A 3 12.51 -4.88 -31.85
C GLU A 3 11.40 -5.79 -32.42
N LYS A 4 11.14 -5.74 -33.73
CA LYS A 4 10.12 -6.58 -34.39
C LYS A 4 10.35 -8.09 -34.23
N GLU A 5 11.61 -8.54 -34.32
CA GLU A 5 11.97 -9.93 -34.05
C GLU A 5 11.68 -10.29 -32.58
N MET A 6 12.10 -9.45 -31.63
CA MET A 6 11.87 -9.66 -30.20
C MET A 6 10.38 -9.71 -29.86
N GLU A 7 9.56 -8.83 -30.44
CA GLU A 7 8.11 -8.84 -30.24
C GLU A 7 7.49 -10.16 -30.73
N THR A 8 7.89 -10.61 -31.92
CA THR A 8 7.42 -11.87 -32.51
C THR A 8 7.78 -13.05 -31.59
N GLU A 9 9.02 -13.09 -31.11
CA GLU A 9 9.54 -14.10 -30.21
C GLU A 9 8.79 -14.15 -28.87
N ILE A 10 8.51 -12.99 -28.28
CA ILE A 10 7.72 -12.88 -27.04
C ILE A 10 6.29 -13.36 -27.27
N ARG A 11 5.62 -12.92 -28.35
CA ARG A 11 4.24 -13.34 -28.67
C ARG A 11 4.15 -14.84 -28.89
N MET A 12 5.09 -15.42 -29.63
CA MET A 12 5.17 -16.87 -29.83
C MET A 12 5.35 -17.59 -28.50
N SER A 13 6.29 -17.12 -27.66
CA SER A 13 6.56 -17.73 -26.35
C SER A 13 5.34 -17.68 -25.44
N LEU A 14 4.69 -16.52 -25.29
CA LEU A 14 3.48 -16.38 -24.48
C LEU A 14 2.35 -17.26 -25.01
N THR A 15 2.19 -17.36 -26.32
CA THR A 15 1.21 -18.26 -26.96
C THR A 15 1.53 -19.72 -26.66
N THR A 16 2.79 -20.15 -26.72
CA THR A 16 3.18 -21.51 -26.36
C THR A 16 2.90 -21.81 -24.90
N LEU A 17 3.10 -20.86 -23.98
CA LEU A 17 2.74 -21.06 -22.57
C LEU A 17 1.24 -21.31 -22.36
N THR A 18 0.37 -20.67 -23.15
CA THR A 18 -1.09 -20.82 -23.00
C THR A 18 -1.66 -22.11 -23.60
N ARG A 19 -0.99 -22.78 -24.55
CA ARG A 19 -1.55 -23.96 -25.25
C ARG A 19 -0.58 -25.11 -25.55
N GLY A 20 0.71 -24.92 -25.34
CA GLY A 20 1.75 -25.89 -25.67
C GLY A 20 1.76 -27.10 -24.74
N ILE A 21 2.47 -28.14 -25.17
CA ILE A 21 2.71 -29.37 -24.38
C ILE A 21 3.85 -29.16 -23.36
N PRO A 22 4.01 -30.04 -22.34
CA PRO A 22 5.00 -29.85 -21.27
C PRO A 22 6.43 -29.62 -21.74
N GLU A 23 6.89 -30.33 -22.78
CA GLU A 23 8.22 -30.17 -23.37
C GLU A 23 8.40 -28.78 -24.00
N GLU A 24 7.40 -28.31 -24.75
CA GLU A 24 7.39 -26.99 -25.38
C GLU A 24 7.34 -25.86 -24.34
N ILE A 25 6.57 -26.04 -23.26
CA ILE A 25 6.53 -25.10 -22.14
C ILE A 25 7.93 -24.95 -21.52
N ARG A 26 8.60 -26.08 -21.26
CA ARG A 26 9.93 -26.08 -20.63
C ARG A 26 10.97 -25.39 -21.52
N SER A 27 10.97 -25.68 -22.82
CA SER A 27 11.88 -25.03 -23.77
C SER A 27 11.56 -23.54 -23.93
N THR A 28 10.28 -23.17 -23.92
CA THR A 28 9.82 -21.79 -24.04
C THR A 28 10.25 -20.92 -22.85
N LYS A 29 10.20 -21.44 -21.62
CA LYS A 29 10.69 -20.70 -20.44
C LYS A 29 12.18 -20.37 -20.54
N LYS A 30 12.99 -21.35 -20.95
CA LYS A 30 14.43 -21.15 -21.22
C LYS A 30 14.66 -20.15 -22.35
N ARG A 31 13.80 -20.16 -23.37
CA ARG A 31 13.85 -19.19 -24.48
C ARG A 31 13.60 -17.77 -23.99
N ILE A 32 12.58 -17.55 -23.15
CA ILE A 32 12.30 -16.22 -22.56
C ILE A 32 13.51 -15.70 -21.77
N GLU A 33 14.13 -16.54 -20.94
CA GLU A 33 15.38 -16.18 -20.22
C GLU A 33 16.53 -15.87 -21.18
N ALA A 34 16.69 -16.65 -22.25
CA ALA A 34 17.71 -16.40 -23.26
C ALA A 34 17.48 -15.08 -24.01
N LEU A 35 16.22 -14.71 -24.31
CA LEU A 35 15.89 -13.43 -24.94
C LEU A 35 16.28 -12.25 -24.04
N TRP A 36 15.98 -12.35 -22.74
CA TRP A 36 16.37 -11.35 -21.74
C TRP A 36 17.89 -11.18 -21.66
N ASN A 37 18.63 -12.29 -21.58
CA ASN A 37 20.09 -12.27 -21.45
C ASN A 37 20.78 -11.78 -22.73
N LYS A 38 20.21 -12.04 -23.91
CA LYS A 38 20.79 -11.67 -25.20
C LYS A 38 20.68 -10.17 -25.48
N GLU A 39 19.50 -9.58 -25.26
CA GLU A 39 19.21 -8.18 -25.64
C GLU A 39 18.29 -7.51 -24.61
N THR A 40 18.76 -7.35 -23.37
CA THR A 40 17.95 -6.86 -22.24
C THR A 40 17.21 -5.55 -22.54
N LYS A 41 17.88 -4.58 -23.21
CA LYS A 41 17.25 -3.29 -23.55
C LYS A 41 16.08 -3.45 -24.52
N VAL A 42 16.22 -4.30 -25.53
CA VAL A 42 15.17 -4.58 -26.52
C VAL A 42 14.04 -5.36 -25.87
N PHE A 43 14.37 -6.38 -25.06
CA PHE A 43 13.37 -7.13 -24.29
C PHE A 43 12.51 -6.21 -23.43
N LYS A 44 13.12 -5.26 -22.71
CA LYS A 44 12.39 -4.31 -21.86
C LYS A 44 11.38 -3.47 -22.65
N LYS A 45 11.75 -3.00 -23.84
CA LYS A 45 10.85 -2.25 -24.72
C LYS A 45 9.67 -3.09 -25.21
N CYS A 46 9.90 -4.38 -25.47
CA CYS A 46 8.87 -5.29 -25.97
C CYS A 46 8.06 -5.97 -24.87
N ALA A 47 8.49 -5.90 -23.61
CA ALA A 47 7.83 -6.53 -22.47
C ALA A 47 6.34 -6.16 -22.30
N PRO A 48 5.87 -4.92 -22.59
CA PRO A 48 4.46 -4.56 -22.48
C PRO A 48 3.50 -5.46 -23.29
N ILE A 49 3.99 -6.17 -24.31
CA ILE A 49 3.22 -7.18 -25.05
C ILE A 49 2.60 -8.24 -24.11
N ALA A 50 3.28 -8.58 -23.00
CA ALA A 50 2.75 -9.53 -22.03
C ALA A 50 1.41 -9.07 -21.41
N LEU A 51 1.17 -7.75 -21.32
CA LEU A 51 -0.06 -7.18 -20.79
C LEU A 51 -1.28 -7.55 -21.65
N GLU A 52 -1.10 -7.70 -22.97
CA GLU A 52 -2.17 -8.13 -23.88
C GLU A 52 -2.66 -9.57 -23.64
N PHE A 53 -1.85 -10.39 -22.94
CA PHE A 53 -2.18 -11.77 -22.63
C PHE A 53 -2.84 -11.94 -21.26
N LEU A 54 -2.73 -10.96 -20.35
CA LEU A 54 -3.34 -11.07 -19.01
C LEU A 54 -4.86 -11.24 -19.06
N PRO A 55 -5.63 -10.48 -19.88
CA PRO A 55 -7.08 -10.68 -19.99
C PRO A 55 -7.48 -12.04 -20.59
N LYS A 56 -6.56 -12.71 -21.29
CA LYS A 56 -6.78 -14.01 -21.93
C LYS A 56 -6.55 -15.19 -20.98
N PHE A 57 -6.12 -14.93 -19.75
CA PHE A 57 -5.78 -15.97 -18.77
C PHE A 57 -6.93 -16.95 -18.53
N ASP A 58 -8.17 -16.46 -18.40
CA ASP A 58 -9.32 -17.32 -18.14
C ASP A 58 -9.70 -18.19 -19.35
N GLN A 59 -9.22 -17.84 -20.55
CA GLN A 59 -9.45 -18.60 -21.78
C GLN A 59 -8.50 -19.81 -21.90
N ILE A 60 -7.46 -19.88 -21.05
CA ILE A 60 -6.52 -21.00 -21.01
C ILE A 60 -7.26 -22.22 -20.43
N LYS A 61 -7.42 -23.27 -21.24
CA LYS A 61 -8.26 -24.44 -20.88
C LYS A 61 -7.66 -25.31 -19.78
N LYS A 62 -6.35 -25.53 -19.81
CA LYS A 62 -5.64 -26.45 -18.91
C LYS A 62 -4.98 -25.69 -17.77
N ASP A 63 -5.12 -26.20 -16.55
CA ASP A 63 -4.53 -25.57 -15.37
C ASP A 63 -2.99 -25.63 -15.39
N GLU A 64 -2.41 -26.66 -16.01
CA GLU A 64 -0.96 -26.77 -16.21
C GLU A 64 -0.46 -25.62 -17.09
N ASN A 65 -1.21 -25.26 -18.13
CA ASN A 65 -0.92 -24.12 -19.00
C ASN A 65 -1.14 -22.78 -18.27
N LYS A 66 -2.15 -22.66 -17.41
CA LYS A 66 -2.33 -21.47 -16.56
C LYS A 66 -1.15 -21.28 -15.62
N ALA A 67 -0.70 -22.36 -14.97
CA ALA A 67 0.48 -22.32 -14.09
C ALA A 67 1.75 -22.02 -14.88
N ALA A 68 1.91 -22.60 -16.07
CA ALA A 68 3.02 -22.32 -16.98
C ALA A 68 3.06 -20.86 -17.42
N PHE A 69 1.91 -20.30 -17.81
CA PHE A 69 1.76 -18.89 -18.16
C PHE A 69 2.10 -17.99 -16.98
N ALA A 70 1.47 -18.20 -15.81
CA ALA A 70 1.71 -17.40 -14.61
C ALA A 70 3.20 -17.39 -14.19
N SER A 71 3.86 -18.55 -14.21
CA SER A 71 5.29 -18.64 -13.90
C SER A 71 6.20 -18.08 -15.01
N GLY A 72 5.79 -18.16 -16.28
CA GLY A 72 6.51 -17.55 -17.40
C GLY A 72 6.48 -16.02 -17.40
N LEU A 73 5.58 -15.41 -16.63
CA LEU A 73 5.50 -13.95 -16.47
C LEU A 73 6.57 -13.35 -15.54
N SER A 74 7.38 -14.17 -14.85
CA SER A 74 8.34 -13.71 -13.84
C SER A 74 9.26 -12.57 -14.33
N LEU A 75 9.93 -12.72 -15.47
CA LEU A 75 10.79 -11.64 -16.01
C LEU A 75 9.99 -10.42 -16.49
N PHE A 76 8.73 -10.60 -16.91
CA PHE A 76 7.88 -9.49 -17.29
C PHE A 76 7.44 -8.69 -16.06
N PHE A 77 7.15 -9.36 -14.94
CA PHE A 77 6.88 -8.69 -13.67
C PHE A 77 8.09 -7.87 -13.18
N LEU A 78 9.30 -8.41 -13.29
CA LEU A 78 10.53 -7.68 -12.99
C LEU A 78 10.66 -6.39 -13.82
N VAL A 79 10.32 -6.44 -15.10
CA VAL A 79 10.47 -5.30 -16.01
C VAL A 79 9.36 -4.28 -15.87
N LEU A 80 8.13 -4.75 -15.73
CA LEU A 80 6.91 -3.93 -15.83
C LEU A 80 6.38 -3.52 -14.45
N GLY A 81 6.94 -4.05 -13.36
CA GLY A 81 6.43 -3.88 -11.99
C GLY A 81 6.34 -2.43 -11.52
N ASP A 82 7.17 -1.53 -12.07
CA ASP A 82 7.15 -0.10 -11.72
C ASP A 82 6.04 0.66 -12.48
N GLU A 83 6.02 0.56 -13.81
CA GLU A 83 5.11 1.34 -14.67
C GLU A 83 3.69 0.76 -14.71
N TYR A 84 3.55 -0.55 -14.61
CA TYR A 84 2.27 -1.27 -14.72
C TYR A 84 1.89 -1.97 -13.41
N PHE A 85 2.30 -1.39 -12.27
CA PHE A 85 2.10 -1.97 -10.94
C PHE A 85 0.67 -2.42 -10.71
N ASP A 86 -0.32 -1.53 -10.86
CA ASP A 86 -1.72 -1.85 -10.54
C ASP A 86 -2.31 -2.94 -11.44
N THR A 87 -1.94 -2.95 -12.73
CA THR A 87 -2.36 -3.99 -13.68
C THR A 87 -1.85 -5.36 -13.23
N LEU A 88 -0.57 -5.44 -12.88
CA LEU A 88 0.05 -6.69 -12.45
C LEU A 88 -0.42 -7.11 -11.05
N LYS A 89 -0.63 -6.15 -10.14
CA LYS A 89 -1.22 -6.34 -8.82
C LYS A 89 -2.61 -6.97 -8.93
N ASN A 90 -3.51 -6.34 -9.68
CA ASN A 90 -4.89 -6.82 -9.85
C ASN A 90 -4.92 -8.21 -10.51
N PHE A 91 -4.07 -8.44 -11.51
CA PHE A 91 -3.90 -9.77 -12.11
C PHE A 91 -3.44 -10.81 -11.08
N SER A 92 -2.45 -10.46 -10.26
CA SER A 92 -1.89 -11.36 -9.24
C SER A 92 -2.92 -11.72 -8.17
N LEU A 93 -3.66 -10.72 -7.66
CA LEU A 93 -4.71 -10.90 -6.66
C LEU A 93 -5.87 -11.72 -7.21
N LYS A 94 -6.20 -11.60 -8.50
CA LYS A 94 -7.18 -12.48 -9.15
C LYS A 94 -6.67 -13.92 -9.23
N VAL A 95 -5.47 -14.13 -9.76
CA VAL A 95 -4.96 -15.48 -10.05
C VAL A 95 -4.56 -16.24 -8.79
N ILE A 96 -4.14 -15.56 -7.72
CA ILE A 96 -3.81 -16.22 -6.44
C ILE A 96 -5.06 -16.81 -5.76
N GLN A 97 -6.26 -16.45 -6.20
CA GLN A 97 -7.52 -17.04 -5.73
C GLN A 97 -7.95 -18.28 -6.52
N HIS A 98 -7.16 -18.71 -7.53
CA HIS A 98 -7.51 -19.84 -8.38
C HIS A 98 -7.65 -21.16 -7.58
N PRO A 99 -8.61 -22.06 -7.90
CA PRO A 99 -8.81 -23.30 -7.14
C PRO A 99 -7.62 -24.27 -7.21
N ASN A 100 -6.90 -24.29 -8.34
CA ASN A 100 -5.70 -25.11 -8.51
C ASN A 100 -4.47 -24.52 -7.78
N GLY A 101 -3.87 -25.32 -6.89
CA GLY A 101 -2.71 -24.90 -6.08
C GLY A 101 -1.44 -24.59 -6.90
N SER A 102 -1.20 -25.29 -7.99
CA SER A 102 -0.03 -25.03 -8.86
C SER A 102 -0.12 -23.68 -9.56
N VAL A 103 -1.33 -23.26 -9.92
CA VAL A 103 -1.59 -21.93 -10.51
C VAL A 103 -1.33 -20.84 -9.47
N ARG A 104 -1.85 -21.00 -8.24
CA ARG A 104 -1.62 -20.05 -7.14
C ARG A 104 -0.13 -19.89 -6.82
N GLU A 105 0.57 -21.01 -6.69
CA GLU A 105 2.00 -20.99 -6.36
C GLU A 105 2.84 -20.36 -7.47
N ALA A 106 2.48 -20.63 -8.73
CA ALA A 106 3.16 -20.02 -9.88
C ALA A 106 3.01 -18.50 -9.90
N ILE A 107 1.79 -17.97 -9.70
CA ILE A 107 1.59 -16.52 -9.69
C ILE A 107 2.21 -15.87 -8.45
N ARG A 108 2.12 -16.51 -7.27
CA ARG A 108 2.71 -15.99 -6.04
C ARG A 108 4.21 -15.72 -6.21
N LYS A 109 4.93 -16.67 -6.81
CA LYS A 109 6.36 -16.52 -7.12
C LYS A 109 6.65 -15.42 -8.13
N SER A 110 5.85 -15.29 -9.19
CA SER A 110 6.02 -14.19 -10.15
C SER A 110 5.71 -12.83 -9.52
N ALA A 111 4.72 -12.78 -8.62
CA ALA A 111 4.32 -11.57 -7.91
C ALA A 111 5.34 -11.10 -6.86
N ASP A 112 6.32 -11.93 -6.47
CA ASP A 112 7.44 -11.50 -5.59
C ASP A 112 8.21 -10.32 -6.20
N TRP A 113 8.22 -10.17 -7.53
CA TRP A 113 8.82 -9.01 -8.19
C TRP A 113 8.07 -7.71 -7.93
N LEU A 114 6.76 -7.74 -7.67
CA LEU A 114 6.00 -6.55 -7.25
C LEU A 114 6.49 -6.06 -5.89
N PHE A 115 6.74 -6.98 -4.96
CA PHE A 115 7.34 -6.68 -3.67
C PHE A 115 8.74 -6.05 -3.82
N ILE A 116 9.58 -6.60 -4.72
CA ILE A 116 10.93 -6.08 -4.98
C ILE A 116 10.85 -4.66 -5.58
N SER A 117 10.00 -4.46 -6.59
CA SER A 117 9.71 -3.15 -7.20
C SER A 117 9.30 -2.13 -6.14
N LEU A 118 8.28 -2.46 -5.33
CA LEU A 118 7.79 -1.59 -4.28
C LEU A 118 8.86 -1.25 -3.25
N SER A 119 9.63 -2.25 -2.81
CA SER A 119 10.67 -2.03 -1.81
C SER A 119 11.77 -1.11 -2.34
N ALA A 120 12.18 -1.30 -3.60
CA ALA A 120 13.20 -0.47 -4.24
C ALA A 120 12.72 0.97 -4.48
N ARG A 121 11.41 1.20 -4.74
CA ARG A 121 10.86 2.55 -4.92
C ARG A 121 10.50 3.24 -3.61
N ALA A 122 10.00 2.50 -2.62
CA ALA A 122 9.63 3.05 -1.32
C ALA A 122 10.84 3.37 -0.43
N GLU A 123 11.96 2.69 -0.65
CA GLU A 123 13.24 2.97 0.00
C GLU A 123 14.39 2.84 -1.00
N PRO A 124 14.53 3.82 -1.91
CA PRO A 124 15.52 3.76 -2.96
C PRO A 124 16.93 3.81 -2.40
N PHE A 125 17.82 3.06 -3.04
CA PHE A 125 19.24 3.06 -2.69
C PHE A 125 19.86 4.43 -2.98
N LEU A 126 20.47 5.05 -1.97
CA LEU A 126 21.13 6.34 -2.08
C LEU A 126 22.64 6.18 -1.86
N TYR A 127 23.40 6.61 -2.86
CA TYR A 127 24.85 6.71 -2.78
C TYR A 127 25.33 8.08 -3.30
N PRO A 128 26.20 8.79 -2.56
CA PRO A 128 26.62 8.50 -1.18
C PRO A 128 25.43 8.57 -0.19
N LYS A 129 25.54 7.95 1.00
CA LYS A 129 24.43 7.90 1.99
C LYS A 129 23.94 9.29 2.45
N THR A 130 24.76 10.32 2.26
CA THR A 130 24.43 11.72 2.58
C THR A 130 23.58 12.41 1.52
N ARG A 131 23.41 11.79 0.35
CA ARG A 131 22.57 12.32 -0.73
C ARG A 131 21.09 12.28 -0.30
N SER A 132 20.41 13.40 -0.46
CA SER A 132 18.95 13.48 -0.30
C SER A 132 18.23 13.05 -1.59
N LEU A 133 16.96 12.65 -1.44
CA LEU A 133 16.09 12.40 -2.58
C LEU A 133 15.78 13.69 -3.32
N THR A 134 15.78 13.64 -4.65
CA THR A 134 15.21 14.72 -5.47
C THR A 134 13.70 14.77 -5.30
N GLU A 135 13.06 15.89 -5.64
CA GLU A 135 11.59 16.01 -5.56
C GLU A 135 10.87 14.94 -6.38
N LYS A 136 11.37 14.63 -7.59
CA LYS A 136 10.84 13.52 -8.40
C LYS A 136 10.94 12.18 -7.68
N GLN A 137 12.07 11.90 -7.02
CA GLN A 137 12.25 10.67 -6.26
C GLN A 137 11.35 10.61 -5.02
N LYS A 138 11.09 11.74 -4.35
CA LYS A 138 10.15 11.81 -3.22
C LYS A 138 8.71 11.49 -3.65
N VAL A 139 8.28 12.02 -4.80
CA VAL A 139 6.94 11.71 -5.36
C VAL A 139 6.82 10.21 -5.65
N VAL A 140 7.81 9.63 -6.34
CA VAL A 140 7.83 8.19 -6.63
C VAL A 140 7.86 7.36 -5.34
N GLN A 141 8.62 7.80 -4.34
CA GLN A 141 8.69 7.15 -3.03
C GLN A 141 7.33 7.16 -2.33
N ALA A 142 6.67 8.31 -2.23
CA ALA A 142 5.37 8.45 -1.58
C ALA A 142 4.32 7.57 -2.25
N GLU A 143 4.28 7.54 -3.59
CA GLU A 143 3.37 6.68 -4.34
C GLU A 143 3.68 5.20 -4.10
N ALA A 144 4.95 4.79 -4.11
CA ALA A 144 5.34 3.41 -3.82
C ALA A 144 4.95 2.99 -2.39
N GLN A 145 5.10 3.86 -1.40
CA GLN A 145 4.66 3.59 -0.03
C GLN A 145 3.15 3.38 0.06
N LYS A 146 2.36 4.23 -0.62
CA LYS A 146 0.90 4.08 -0.72
C LYS A 146 0.51 2.77 -1.40
N GLN A 147 1.11 2.45 -2.54
CA GLN A 147 0.88 1.19 -3.25
C GLN A 147 1.20 -0.04 -2.38
N TYR A 148 2.29 0.03 -1.61
CA TYR A 148 2.71 -1.04 -0.70
C TYR A 148 1.63 -1.32 0.36
N LEU A 149 1.14 -0.28 1.02
CA LEU A 149 0.12 -0.41 2.06
C LEU A 149 -1.21 -0.90 1.48
N ASN A 150 -1.61 -0.37 0.33
CA ASN A 150 -2.83 -0.78 -0.34
C ASN A 150 -2.77 -2.26 -0.72
N LEU A 151 -1.66 -2.73 -1.28
CA LEU A 151 -1.48 -4.16 -1.60
C LEU A 151 -1.58 -5.03 -0.34
N ALA A 152 -0.89 -4.66 0.75
CA ALA A 152 -0.96 -5.41 2.00
C ALA A 152 -2.41 -5.48 2.54
N LYS A 153 -3.13 -4.35 2.53
CA LYS A 153 -4.53 -4.26 2.96
C LYS A 153 -5.47 -5.08 2.07
N GLU A 154 -5.31 -5.01 0.75
CA GLU A 154 -6.13 -5.80 -0.19
C GLU A 154 -5.92 -7.31 0.02
N ILE A 155 -4.70 -7.75 0.30
CA ILE A 155 -4.43 -9.16 0.61
C ILE A 155 -5.03 -9.53 1.97
N GLU A 156 -4.94 -8.67 2.99
CA GLU A 156 -5.56 -8.89 4.30
C GLU A 156 -7.08 -9.06 4.20
N LEU A 157 -7.76 -8.20 3.44
CA LEU A 157 -9.21 -8.34 3.17
C LEU A 157 -9.55 -9.66 2.45
N LEU A 158 -8.68 -10.13 1.54
CA LEU A 158 -8.85 -11.44 0.92
C LEU A 158 -8.60 -12.58 1.93
N ILE A 159 -7.62 -12.46 2.83
CA ILE A 159 -7.39 -13.45 3.89
C ILE A 159 -8.65 -13.57 4.74
N GLU A 160 -9.23 -12.47 5.20
CA GLU A 160 -10.48 -12.45 5.96
C GLU A 160 -11.63 -13.12 5.20
N LEU A 161 -11.77 -12.84 3.89
CA LEU A 161 -12.79 -13.45 3.04
C LEU A 161 -12.65 -14.98 2.93
N TYR A 162 -11.42 -15.49 2.86
CA TYR A 162 -11.15 -16.92 2.73
C TYR A 162 -10.86 -17.62 4.05
N ASP A 163 -10.89 -16.90 5.17
CA ASP A 163 -10.74 -17.49 6.49
C ASP A 163 -12.01 -18.27 6.85
N LYS A 164 -11.80 -19.55 7.19
CA LYS A 164 -12.88 -20.46 7.59
C LYS A 164 -12.96 -20.61 9.11
N GLY A 165 -12.19 -19.82 9.86
CA GLY A 165 -12.13 -19.90 11.32
C GLY A 165 -11.47 -21.19 11.83
N ASP A 166 -10.64 -21.84 11.02
CA ASP A 166 -9.94 -23.06 11.45
C ASP A 166 -8.70 -22.69 12.28
N THR A 167 -8.91 -22.47 13.58
CA THR A 167 -7.87 -22.05 14.54
C THR A 167 -6.91 -23.17 14.94
N ARG A 168 -6.95 -24.33 14.26
CA ARG A 168 -6.17 -25.52 14.64
C ARG A 168 -4.69 -25.47 14.24
N VAL A 169 -4.26 -24.42 13.54
CA VAL A 169 -2.92 -24.32 12.97
C VAL A 169 -2.25 -23.04 13.44
N GLN A 170 -1.05 -23.16 14.02
CA GLN A 170 -0.32 -22.01 14.59
C GLN A 170 0.57 -21.32 13.53
N TYR A 171 1.12 -22.09 12.59
CA TYR A 171 2.06 -21.57 11.59
C TYR A 171 1.53 -21.73 10.16
N ILE A 172 1.83 -20.76 9.28
CA ILE A 172 1.39 -20.78 7.87
C ILE A 172 1.85 -22.06 7.16
N ASP A 173 3.07 -22.53 7.46
CA ASP A 173 3.65 -23.71 6.82
C ASP A 173 2.87 -25.01 7.10
N GLU A 174 2.21 -25.09 8.25
CA GLU A 174 1.38 -26.23 8.66
C GLU A 174 -0.01 -26.21 8.01
N MET A 175 -0.44 -25.08 7.42
CA MET A 175 -1.74 -24.98 6.78
C MET A 175 -1.83 -25.93 5.57
N LYS A 176 -3.02 -26.48 5.31
CA LYS A 176 -3.26 -27.22 4.07
C LYS A 176 -3.20 -26.29 2.86
N PRO A 177 -2.72 -26.77 1.68
CA PRO A 177 -2.74 -25.98 0.45
C PRO A 177 -4.14 -25.44 0.16
N SER A 178 -4.29 -24.12 0.17
CA SER A 178 -5.57 -23.41 0.03
C SER A 178 -5.34 -22.01 -0.51
N VAL A 179 -6.42 -21.31 -0.88
CA VAL A 179 -6.35 -19.88 -1.24
C VAL A 179 -5.85 -19.07 -0.05
N ASN A 180 -6.41 -19.31 1.14
CA ASN A 180 -5.99 -18.65 2.39
C ASN A 180 -4.49 -18.82 2.65
N LYS A 181 -3.95 -20.05 2.59
CA LYS A 181 -2.49 -20.28 2.75
C LYS A 181 -1.66 -19.49 1.74
N SER A 182 -2.06 -19.50 0.45
CA SER A 182 -1.32 -18.77 -0.59
C SER A 182 -1.33 -17.25 -0.35
N LEU A 183 -2.46 -16.69 0.09
CA LEU A 183 -2.58 -15.29 0.47
C LEU A 183 -1.74 -14.95 1.70
N GLN A 184 -1.78 -15.78 2.75
CA GLN A 184 -0.96 -15.58 3.95
C GLN A 184 0.54 -15.63 3.66
N LEU A 185 1.00 -16.56 2.81
CA LEU A 185 2.39 -16.59 2.36
C LEU A 185 2.77 -15.32 1.58
N PHE A 186 1.87 -14.82 0.73
CA PHE A 186 2.12 -13.60 -0.04
C PHE A 186 2.15 -12.36 0.87
N TRP A 187 1.22 -12.29 1.83
CA TRP A 187 1.14 -11.24 2.83
C TRP A 187 2.37 -11.22 3.73
N SER A 188 2.76 -12.37 4.30
CA SER A 188 3.98 -12.51 5.14
C SER A 188 5.20 -12.00 4.41
N ARG A 189 5.36 -12.33 3.12
CA ARG A 189 6.49 -11.85 2.32
C ARG A 189 6.55 -10.31 2.23
N LEU A 190 5.40 -9.66 2.10
CA LEU A 190 5.30 -8.19 2.09
C LEU A 190 5.57 -7.60 3.48
N THR A 191 4.96 -8.17 4.53
CA THR A 191 4.92 -7.55 5.87
C THR A 191 6.13 -7.85 6.74
N GLU A 192 6.87 -8.92 6.45
CA GLU A 192 8.14 -9.22 7.09
C GLU A 192 9.28 -8.31 6.63
N SER A 193 9.11 -7.62 5.51
CA SER A 193 10.11 -6.71 4.99
C SER A 193 10.44 -5.56 5.95
N PRO A 194 11.73 -5.27 6.19
CA PRO A 194 12.14 -4.10 6.95
C PRO A 194 11.60 -2.79 6.36
N VAL A 195 11.45 -2.73 5.04
CA VAL A 195 10.90 -1.57 4.32
C VAL A 195 9.45 -1.34 4.75
N TYR A 196 8.59 -2.36 4.64
CA TYR A 196 7.19 -2.27 5.06
C TYR A 196 7.06 -1.87 6.54
N ARG A 197 7.85 -2.48 7.43
CA ARG A 197 7.84 -2.13 8.86
C ARG A 197 8.25 -0.69 9.12
N ARG A 198 9.18 -0.13 8.35
CA ARG A 198 9.56 1.29 8.42
C ARG A 198 8.45 2.19 7.89
N ILE A 199 7.83 1.83 6.76
CA ILE A 199 6.68 2.54 6.20
C ILE A 199 5.58 2.61 7.25
N LEU A 200 5.20 1.49 7.88
CA LEU A 200 4.19 1.47 8.94
C LEU A 200 4.56 2.37 10.13
N LYS A 201 5.83 2.39 10.55
CA LYS A 201 6.30 3.28 11.64
C LYS A 201 6.25 4.76 11.23
N GLN A 202 6.60 5.07 9.99
CA GLN A 202 6.61 6.43 9.44
C GLN A 202 5.21 6.95 9.17
N MET A 203 4.30 6.07 8.73
CA MET A 203 2.90 6.37 8.46
C MET A 203 2.10 6.70 9.71
N ARG A 204 2.74 6.73 10.90
CA ARG A 204 2.22 7.21 12.19
C ARG A 204 0.70 7.03 12.23
N PHE A 205 0.25 5.77 12.28
CA PHE A 205 -1.17 5.44 12.34
C PHE A 205 -1.81 6.35 13.37
N GLN A 206 -2.63 7.29 12.92
CA GLN A 206 -3.59 7.93 13.80
C GLN A 206 -4.46 6.78 14.30
N PRO A 207 -4.48 6.51 15.62
CA PRO A 207 -5.34 5.50 16.18
C PRO A 207 -6.75 5.75 15.65
N TYR A 208 -7.43 4.70 15.15
CA TYR A 208 -8.74 4.83 14.49
C TYR A 208 -9.72 5.69 15.30
N GLU A 209 -9.71 5.52 16.62
CA GLU A 209 -10.44 6.35 17.59
C GLU A 209 -10.16 7.86 17.43
N ILE A 210 -8.89 8.26 17.37
CA ILE A 210 -8.49 9.67 17.20
C ILE A 210 -8.90 10.18 15.82
N ALA A 211 -8.71 9.38 14.76
CA ALA A 211 -9.10 9.79 13.42
C ALA A 211 -10.63 9.95 13.28
N LYS A 212 -11.40 9.05 13.91
CA LYS A 212 -12.86 9.12 13.95
C LYS A 212 -13.33 10.34 14.74
N GLN A 213 -12.79 10.56 15.94
CA GLN A 213 -13.11 11.72 16.77
C GLN A 213 -12.74 13.03 16.06
N ARG A 214 -11.58 13.08 15.38
CA ARG A 214 -11.19 14.23 14.57
C ARG A 214 -12.24 14.54 13.49
N ALA A 215 -12.70 13.54 12.75
CA ALA A 215 -13.72 13.72 11.72
C ALA A 215 -15.08 14.16 12.29
N GLU A 216 -15.42 13.76 13.51
CA GLU A 216 -16.62 14.22 14.21
C GLU A 216 -16.49 15.71 14.60
N VAL A 217 -15.34 16.09 15.17
CA VAL A 217 -15.04 17.49 15.53
C VAL A 217 -14.97 18.40 14.30
N GLU A 218 -14.36 17.97 13.20
CA GLU A 218 -14.32 18.74 11.94
C GLU A 218 -15.74 19.06 11.44
N LYS A 219 -16.65 18.08 11.49
CA LYS A 219 -18.05 18.29 11.12
C LYS A 219 -18.75 19.24 12.07
N GLU A 220 -18.53 19.11 13.38
CA GLU A 220 -19.12 20.02 14.37
C GLU A 220 -18.64 21.46 14.17
N LEU A 221 -17.34 21.68 13.97
CA LEU A 221 -16.76 23.00 13.72
C LEU A 221 -17.36 23.66 12.48
N VAL A 222 -17.51 22.93 11.37
CA VAL A 222 -18.15 23.44 10.15
C VAL A 222 -19.59 23.87 10.43
N VAL A 223 -20.37 23.04 11.13
CA VAL A 223 -21.76 23.37 11.49
C VAL A 223 -21.83 24.61 12.39
N ILE A 224 -20.88 24.78 13.31
CA ILE A 224 -20.83 25.95 14.20
C ILE A 224 -20.47 27.21 13.40
N LEU A 225 -19.45 27.15 12.52
CA LEU A 225 -19.06 28.26 11.64
C LEU A 225 -20.20 28.72 10.73
N GLU A 226 -20.95 27.78 10.15
CA GLU A 226 -22.12 28.08 9.32
C GLU A 226 -23.23 28.76 10.13
N LYS A 227 -23.51 28.27 11.35
CA LYS A 227 -24.55 28.83 12.22
C LYS A 227 -24.19 30.21 12.76
N SER A 228 -22.93 30.44 13.10
CA SER A 228 -22.44 31.75 13.52
C SER A 228 -22.26 32.71 12.33
N LYS A 229 -22.37 32.23 11.08
CA LYS A 229 -22.03 32.99 9.87
C LYS A 229 -20.65 33.61 9.97
N SER A 230 -19.70 32.82 10.44
CA SER A 230 -18.30 33.22 10.50
C SER A 230 -17.74 33.37 9.08
N ASP A 231 -16.88 34.36 8.89
CA ASP A 231 -16.09 34.52 7.66
C ASP A 231 -14.89 33.56 7.62
N TYR A 232 -14.62 32.85 8.74
CA TYR A 232 -13.54 31.88 8.86
C TYR A 232 -13.96 30.49 8.42
N THR A 233 -12.98 29.70 8.00
CA THR A 233 -13.12 28.33 7.55
C THR A 233 -12.54 27.35 8.58
N LEU A 234 -12.86 26.06 8.43
CA LEU A 234 -12.21 25.00 9.20
C LEU A 234 -10.68 25.04 9.05
N GLN A 235 -10.19 25.42 7.87
CA GLN A 235 -8.77 25.50 7.59
C GLN A 235 -8.08 26.58 8.43
N ASP A 236 -8.73 27.73 8.62
CA ASP A 236 -8.19 28.83 9.45
C ASP A 236 -8.02 28.38 10.91
N ILE A 237 -9.00 27.62 11.43
CA ILE A 237 -8.92 27.03 12.78
C ILE A 237 -7.78 26.00 12.86
N GLN A 238 -7.67 25.12 11.86
CA GLN A 238 -6.60 24.12 11.81
C GLN A 238 -5.22 24.77 11.74
N GLU A 239 -5.08 25.84 10.97
CA GLU A 239 -3.83 26.59 10.81
C GLU A 239 -3.46 27.32 12.10
N CYS A 240 -4.44 27.92 12.78
CA CYS A 240 -4.27 28.54 14.10
C CYS A 240 -3.77 27.52 15.14
N ILE A 241 -4.40 26.35 15.22
CA ILE A 241 -3.97 25.27 16.14
C ILE A 241 -2.58 24.75 15.74
N PHE A 242 -2.32 24.54 14.45
CA PHE A 242 -1.04 24.00 14.01
C PHE A 242 0.11 24.96 14.32
N HIS A 243 -0.11 26.26 14.17
CA HIS A 243 0.89 27.30 14.38
C HIS A 243 0.87 27.94 15.77
N GLU A 244 0.18 27.34 16.74
CA GLU A 244 0.13 27.85 18.11
C GLU A 244 1.53 28.07 18.71
N ASP A 245 1.69 29.22 19.36
CA ASP A 245 2.91 29.66 20.04
C ASP A 245 2.66 29.93 21.54
N GLY A 246 1.47 29.59 22.05
CA GLY A 246 1.07 29.86 23.43
C GLY A 246 -0.45 29.86 23.67
N LYS A 247 -0.85 30.42 24.82
CA LYS A 247 -2.23 30.38 25.33
C LYS A 247 -3.21 31.29 24.56
N GLU A 248 -2.72 32.17 23.72
CA GLU A 248 -3.56 33.15 23.01
C GLU A 248 -4.33 32.50 21.85
N ALA A 249 -3.79 31.45 21.23
CA ALA A 249 -4.41 30.77 20.10
C ALA A 249 -5.82 30.20 20.41
N LEU A 250 -6.08 29.73 21.63
CA LEU A 250 -7.43 29.29 22.03
C LEU A 250 -8.42 30.46 22.03
N THR A 251 -7.99 31.63 22.50
CA THR A 251 -8.82 32.85 22.51
C THR A 251 -9.07 33.31 21.08
N ASP A 252 -8.06 33.25 20.22
CA ASP A 252 -8.17 33.61 18.81
C ASP A 252 -9.20 32.71 18.10
N ILE A 253 -9.13 31.39 18.31
CA ILE A 253 -10.11 30.44 17.75
C ILE A 253 -11.52 30.73 18.26
N ILE A 254 -11.69 31.02 19.56
CA ILE A 254 -13.01 31.35 20.12
C ILE A 254 -13.56 32.64 19.49
N SER A 255 -12.71 33.64 19.25
CA SER A 255 -13.11 34.89 18.62
C SER A 255 -13.57 34.72 17.17
N MET A 256 -13.12 33.69 16.45
CA MET A 256 -13.60 33.36 15.10
C MET A 256 -15.09 33.02 15.07
N PHE A 257 -15.70 32.72 16.23
CA PHE A 257 -17.13 32.43 16.35
C PHE A 257 -17.97 33.60 16.87
N ASP A 258 -17.34 34.70 17.33
CA ASP A 258 -18.02 35.86 17.91
C ASP A 258 -18.36 36.89 16.83
N THR A 259 -19.48 36.66 16.13
CA THR A 259 -19.96 37.51 15.02
C THR A 259 -21.09 38.46 15.43
N GLY A 260 -21.46 38.51 16.72
CA GLY A 260 -22.58 39.32 17.22
C GLY A 260 -23.98 38.84 16.77
N GLN A 261 -24.09 37.68 16.13
CA GLN A 261 -25.36 37.06 15.71
C GLN A 261 -25.82 35.96 16.68
N LYS A 262 -26.91 35.24 16.33
CA LYS A 262 -27.47 34.13 17.13
C LYS A 262 -26.45 32.98 17.22
N MET A 263 -25.60 33.03 18.24
CA MET A 263 -24.58 32.02 18.46
C MET A 263 -25.19 30.70 18.96
N PRO A 264 -24.63 29.54 18.56
CA PRO A 264 -24.70 28.33 19.37
C PRO A 264 -24.29 28.64 20.83
N SER A 265 -24.77 27.88 21.81
CA SER A 265 -24.38 28.09 23.21
C SER A 265 -22.85 28.13 23.34
N LEU A 266 -22.32 29.14 24.04
CA LEU A 266 -20.88 29.30 24.27
C LEU A 266 -20.23 27.99 24.77
N ASP A 267 -20.92 27.25 25.62
CA ASP A 267 -20.49 25.95 26.13
C ASP A 267 -20.18 24.94 25.01
N LYS A 268 -20.96 24.94 23.94
CA LYS A 268 -20.77 24.01 22.81
C LYS A 268 -19.56 24.41 21.97
N ILE A 269 -19.32 25.71 21.80
CA ILE A 269 -18.13 26.21 21.11
C ILE A 269 -16.88 25.85 21.89
N LEU A 270 -16.88 26.08 23.21
CA LEU A 270 -15.76 25.76 24.08
C LEU A 270 -15.45 24.25 24.10
N GLU A 271 -16.48 23.41 24.16
CA GLU A 271 -16.34 21.94 24.08
C GLU A 271 -15.66 21.53 22.76
N THR A 272 -16.26 21.92 21.62
CA THR A 272 -15.75 21.50 20.30
C THR A 272 -14.35 22.07 20.01
N VAL A 273 -14.05 23.30 20.44
CA VAL A 273 -12.70 23.91 20.29
C VAL A 273 -11.68 23.19 21.16
N ASN A 274 -12.04 22.81 22.38
CA ASN A 274 -11.14 22.03 23.24
C ASN A 274 -10.89 20.63 22.68
N ASP A 275 -11.90 19.99 22.09
CA ASP A 275 -11.72 18.71 21.40
C ASP A 275 -10.82 18.86 20.17
N ALA A 276 -11.03 19.90 19.37
CA ALA A 276 -10.16 20.23 18.23
C ALA A 276 -8.71 20.45 18.68
N TRP A 277 -8.51 21.21 19.76
CA TRP A 277 -7.19 21.42 20.34
C TRP A 277 -6.50 20.11 20.73
N ASN A 278 -7.24 19.16 21.30
CA ASN A 278 -6.68 17.87 21.72
C ASN A 278 -6.47 16.88 20.58
N LEU A 279 -7.22 17.02 19.47
CA LEU A 279 -7.26 16.06 18.37
C LEU A 279 -6.53 16.52 17.12
N PHE A 280 -6.31 17.81 16.91
CA PHE A 280 -5.66 18.34 15.71
C PHE A 280 -4.13 18.40 15.88
N PRO A 281 -3.34 18.34 14.80
CA PRO A 281 -1.87 18.37 14.87
C PRO A 281 -1.33 19.72 15.34
N HIS A 282 -0.27 19.70 16.14
CA HIS A 282 0.47 20.90 16.58
C HIS A 282 1.89 20.89 16.03
N LYS A 283 2.40 22.05 15.58
CA LYS A 283 3.79 22.18 15.11
C LYS A 283 4.79 21.91 16.22
N ILE A 284 4.54 22.39 17.45
CA ILE A 284 5.43 22.18 18.59
C ILE A 284 5.55 20.69 18.98
N LEU A 285 4.52 19.89 18.70
CA LEU A 285 4.50 18.45 18.94
C LEU A 285 5.03 17.63 17.76
N GLY A 286 5.62 18.28 16.75
CA GLY A 286 6.16 17.63 15.56
C GLY A 286 5.08 17.06 14.64
N GLY A 287 3.96 17.78 14.52
CA GLY A 287 2.80 17.40 13.71
C GLY A 287 1.91 16.34 14.37
N LEU A 288 1.97 16.21 15.70
CA LEU A 288 1.09 15.33 16.47
C LEU A 288 0.08 16.16 17.26
N SER A 289 -1.07 15.56 17.54
CA SER A 289 -2.03 16.09 18.52
C SER A 289 -1.64 15.70 19.95
N PRO A 290 -2.12 16.42 20.98
CA PRO A 290 -1.98 16.03 22.37
C PRO A 290 -2.45 14.59 22.63
N ALA A 291 -3.59 14.19 22.04
CA ALA A 291 -4.11 12.83 22.16
C ALA A 291 -3.14 11.78 21.59
N GLU A 292 -2.52 12.06 20.44
CA GLU A 292 -1.53 11.17 19.85
C GLU A 292 -0.25 11.10 20.68
N LYS A 293 0.22 12.23 21.20
CA LYS A 293 1.38 12.29 22.09
C LYS A 293 1.16 11.50 23.37
N PHE A 294 -0.04 11.58 23.95
CA PHE A 294 -0.39 10.82 25.13
C PHE A 294 -0.38 9.30 24.87
N LEU A 295 -0.85 8.86 23.71
CA LEU A 295 -0.78 7.45 23.32
C LEU A 295 0.65 6.97 23.05
N GLU A 296 1.49 7.81 22.46
CA GLU A 296 2.93 7.53 22.29
C GLU A 296 3.62 7.33 23.65
N TYR A 297 3.33 8.21 24.62
CA TYR A 297 3.84 8.11 25.97
C TYR A 297 3.40 6.81 26.67
N LYS A 298 2.10 6.48 26.62
CA LYS A 298 1.57 5.23 27.21
C LYS A 298 2.25 3.98 26.65
N LYS A 299 2.43 3.91 25.33
CA LYS A 299 3.12 2.78 24.66
C LYS A 299 4.59 2.67 25.11
N THR A 300 5.27 3.80 25.26
CA THR A 300 6.67 3.84 25.70
C THR A 300 6.81 3.36 27.15
N GLN A 301 5.92 3.80 28.04
CA GLN A 301 5.90 3.35 29.44
C GLN A 301 5.60 1.86 29.58
N GLN A 302 4.68 1.33 28.79
CA GLN A 302 4.33 -0.10 28.80
C GLN A 302 5.48 -0.96 28.27
N LYS A 303 6.19 -0.49 27.24
CA LYS A 303 7.38 -1.16 26.71
C LYS A 303 8.53 -1.18 27.71
N ASN A 304 8.75 -0.08 28.44
CA ASN A 304 9.78 -0.01 29.48
C ASN A 304 9.45 -0.92 30.67
N LYS A 305 8.17 -1.05 31.06
CA LYS A 305 7.76 -2.02 32.10
C LYS A 305 7.98 -3.48 31.68
N ASN A 306 7.78 -3.80 30.40
CA ASN A 306 7.96 -5.17 29.89
C ASN A 306 9.44 -5.54 29.64
N MET A 307 10.38 -4.60 29.70
CA MET A 307 11.83 -4.86 29.60
C MET A 307 12.52 -5.00 30.95
N VAL A 308 11.81 -4.70 32.05
CA VAL A 308 12.33 -4.75 33.43
C VAL A 308 11.82 -6.00 34.18
N ASN A 309 10.99 -6.82 33.54
CA ASN A 309 10.54 -8.15 34.00
C ASN A 309 11.09 -9.24 33.08
#